data_AF-A0ABD4YHI4-F1
#
_entry.id   AF-A0ABD4YHI4-F1
#
_cell.length_a   1.000
_cell.length_b   1.000
_cell.length_c   1.000
_cell.angle_alpha   90.00
_cell.angle_beta   90.00
_cell.angle_gamma   90.00
#
_symmetry.space_group_name_H-M   'P 1'
#
loop_
_entity.id
_entity.type
_entity.pdbx_description
1 polymer ?
#
loop_
_entity_poly.entity_id
_entity_poly.type
_entity_poly.pdbx_seq_one_letter_code
_entity_poly.pdbx_strand_id
1 'polypeptide(L)'
;MRRGFIEGKDTLGQPTKVWGDLGPLWAEINIPSGRMYEAASQMQVQVSAEINIRYRKDVVAGQHLVHQGITYEIIAPLPTNQRDMLKLMCKTVKPS
;
A
#
# COMPACT_ATOMS: atom_id res chain seq x y z
N MET A 1 -3.63 -9.12 -4.53
CA MET A 1 -2.66 -8.87 -5.61
C MET A 1 -1.96 -7.55 -5.35
N ARG A 2 -0.62 -7.53 -5.41
CA ARG A 2 0.14 -6.29 -5.22
C ARG A 2 0.41 -5.66 -6.58
N ARG A 3 0.05 -4.39 -6.74
CA ARG A 3 0.38 -3.58 -7.91
C ARG A 3 1.45 -2.56 -7.54
N GLY A 4 2.48 -2.49 -8.36
CA GLY A 4 3.53 -1.50 -8.22
C GLY A 4 3.82 -0.81 -9.53
N PHE A 5 4.52 0.31 -9.45
CA PHE A 5 5.08 0.91 -10.64
C PHE A 5 6.18 -0.01 -11.19
N ILE A 6 5.98 -0.48 -12.42
CA ILE A 6 7.05 -1.05 -13.24
C ILE A 6 7.44 0.03 -14.27
N GLU A 7 8.74 0.16 -14.52
CA GLU A 7 9.25 1.06 -15.55
C GLU A 7 8.98 0.43 -16.91
N GLY A 8 7.95 0.90 -17.60
CA GLY A 8 7.69 0.59 -19.00
C GLY A 8 8.44 1.60 -19.87
N LYS A 9 9.10 1.16 -20.94
CA LYS A 9 9.58 2.06 -21.99
C LYS A 9 8.49 2.20 -23.05
N ASP A 10 8.06 3.42 -23.32
CA ASP A 10 7.25 3.69 -24.50
C ASP A 10 8.10 3.60 -25.77
N THR A 11 7.46 3.50 -26.94
CA THR A 11 8.07 3.42 -28.28
C THR A 11 9.06 4.55 -28.57
N LEU A 12 8.93 5.69 -27.85
CA LEU A 12 9.78 6.87 -27.93
C LEU A 12 10.93 6.90 -26.90
N GLY A 13 11.15 5.81 -26.16
CA GLY A 13 12.24 5.71 -25.17
C GLY A 13 12.01 6.48 -23.86
N GLN A 14 10.83 7.06 -23.66
CA GLN A 14 10.48 7.73 -22.40
C GLN A 14 10.17 6.70 -21.30
N PRO A 15 10.67 6.91 -20.07
CA PRO A 15 10.33 6.07 -18.93
C PRO A 15 8.88 6.35 -18.51
N THR A 16 7.98 5.43 -18.85
CA THR A 16 6.58 5.46 -18.42
C THR A 16 6.41 4.58 -17.18
N LYS A 17 5.86 5.16 -16.12
CA LYS A 17 5.47 4.41 -14.92
C LYS A 17 4.14 3.71 -15.18
N VAL A 18 4.16 2.43 -15.52
CA VAL A 18 2.94 1.62 -15.67
C VAL A 18 2.68 0.78 -14.40
N TRP A 19 1.41 0.56 -14.08
CA TRP A 19 1.02 -0.30 -12.96
C TRP A 19 1.22 -1.77 -13.37
N GLY A 20 2.29 -2.38 -12.87
CA GLY A 20 2.57 -3.79 -13.03
C GLY A 20 2.13 -4.59 -11.81
N ASP A 21 1.67 -5.82 -12.04
CA ASP A 21 1.43 -6.74 -10.94
C ASP A 21 2.76 -7.32 -10.44
N LEU A 22 3.03 -7.15 -9.14
CA LEU A 22 4.22 -7.63 -8.45
C LEU A 22 4.01 -9.00 -7.79
N GLY A 23 2.87 -9.64 -8.04
CA GLY A 23 2.49 -10.94 -7.52
C GLY A 23 1.71 -10.90 -6.20
N PRO A 24 1.17 -12.07 -5.77
CA PRO A 24 0.52 -12.21 -4.49
C PRO A 24 1.55 -12.20 -3.35
N LEU A 25 1.16 -11.66 -2.19
CA LEU A 25 1.93 -11.73 -0.96
C LEU A 25 1.00 -11.97 0.22
N TRP A 26 1.57 -12.51 1.29
CA TRP A 26 0.87 -12.66 2.55
C TRP A 26 0.86 -11.32 3.29
N ALA A 27 -0.34 -10.84 3.55
CA ALA A 27 -0.61 -9.62 4.27
C ALA A 27 -1.72 -9.84 5.29
N GLU A 28 -1.50 -9.34 6.50
CA GLU A 28 -2.53 -9.20 7.50
C GLU A 28 -3.11 -7.80 7.40
N ILE A 29 -4.39 -7.69 7.06
CA ILE A 29 -5.08 -6.41 6.90
C ILE A 29 -5.89 -6.15 8.17
N ASN A 30 -5.46 -5.15 8.92
CA ASN A 30 -6.17 -4.64 10.10
C ASN A 30 -6.93 -3.37 9.69
N ILE A 31 -8.25 -3.50 9.56
CA ILE A 31 -9.13 -2.37 9.28
C ILE A 31 -9.60 -1.82 10.64
N PRO A 32 -9.24 -0.59 11.03
CA PRO A 32 -9.75 0.02 12.24
C PRO A 32 -11.27 0.17 12.15
N SER A 33 -12.02 -0.72 12.80
CA SER A 33 -13.48 -0.67 12.89
C SER A 33 -13.91 0.60 13.62
N GLY A 34 -14.71 1.46 12.95
CA GLY A 34 -15.63 2.49 13.46
C GLY A 34 -15.13 3.51 14.51
N ARG A 35 -14.61 3.03 15.64
CA ARG A 35 -14.23 3.83 16.81
C ARG A 35 -12.84 4.48 16.69
N MET A 36 -11.97 3.90 15.87
CA MET A 36 -10.64 4.47 15.57
C MET A 36 -10.68 5.49 14.42
N TYR A 37 -11.76 5.52 13.63
CA TYR A 37 -11.98 6.54 12.60
C TYR A 37 -12.08 7.95 13.19
N GLU A 38 -12.67 8.09 14.38
CA GLU A 38 -12.81 9.38 15.08
C GLU A 38 -11.45 9.95 15.50
N ALA A 39 -10.49 9.10 15.90
CA ALA A 39 -9.14 9.52 16.25
C ALA A 39 -8.29 9.86 15.01
N ALA A 40 -8.49 9.13 13.90
CA ALA A 40 -7.79 9.37 12.64
C ALA A 40 -8.27 10.63 11.89
N SER A 41 -9.46 11.14 12.23
CA SER A 41 -10.06 12.29 11.54
C SER A 41 -9.40 13.65 11.86
N GLN A 42 -8.50 13.72 12.84
CA GLN A 42 -7.78 14.95 13.19
C GLN A 42 -6.41 15.09 12.48
N MET A 43 -5.88 14.02 11.90
CA MET A 43 -4.67 14.08 11.09
C MET A 43 -5.07 13.97 9.63
N GLN A 44 -4.70 14.98 8.84
CA GLN A 44 -5.11 15.26 7.45
C GLN A 44 -4.78 14.16 6.41
N VAL A 45 -4.37 12.97 6.86
CA VAL A 45 -4.05 11.80 6.07
C VAL A 45 -4.89 10.65 6.61
N GLN A 46 -6.03 10.41 5.96
CA GLN A 46 -6.98 9.35 6.30
C GLN A 46 -6.33 7.96 6.13
N VAL A 47 -5.57 7.50 7.12
CA VAL A 47 -5.11 6.11 7.15
C VAL A 47 -6.33 5.24 7.45
N SER A 48 -6.81 4.53 6.42
CA SER A 48 -8.02 3.73 6.48
C SER A 48 -7.76 2.27 6.85
N ALA A 49 -6.52 1.79 6.71
CA ALA A 49 -6.14 0.42 7.00
C ALA A 49 -4.65 0.32 7.40
N GLU A 50 -4.36 -0.52 8.37
CA GLU A 50 -3.00 -0.96 8.70
C GLU A 50 -2.77 -2.34 8.10
N ILE A 51 -1.74 -2.49 7.26
CA ILE A 51 -1.41 -3.77 6.63
C ILE A 51 -0.04 -4.25 7.12
N ASN A 52 0.01 -5.37 7.84
CA ASN A 52 1.27 -5.97 8.27
C ASN A 52 1.71 -7.03 7.27
N ILE A 53 2.97 -6.93 6.84
CA ILE A 53 3.60 -7.92 5.95
C ILE A 53 4.98 -8.29 6.50
N ARG A 54 5.54 -9.41 6.04
CA ARG A 54 6.96 -9.70 6.27
C ARG A 54 7.82 -8.58 5.67
N TYR A 55 8.90 -8.26 6.34
CA TYR A 55 9.82 -7.22 5.87
C TYR A 55 10.29 -7.51 4.45
N ARG A 56 10.10 -6.52 3.58
CA ARG A 56 10.48 -6.59 2.17
C ARG A 56 10.95 -5.23 1.71
N LYS A 57 12.19 -5.17 1.21
CA LYS A 57 12.79 -3.93 0.72
C LYS A 57 12.11 -3.39 -0.53
N ASP A 58 11.42 -4.27 -1.27
CA ASP A 58 10.72 -3.92 -2.50
C ASP A 58 9.47 -3.06 -2.25
N VAL A 59 9.03 -2.89 -1.00
CA VAL A 59 7.78 -2.19 -0.65
C VAL A 59 8.07 -0.73 -0.37
N VAL A 60 7.51 0.14 -1.20
CA VAL A 60 7.69 1.59 -1.15
C VAL A 60 6.34 2.30 -1.04
N ALA A 61 6.35 3.56 -0.58
CA ALA A 61 5.17 4.41 -0.58
C ALA A 61 4.65 4.67 -2.01
N GLY A 62 3.34 4.86 -2.17
CA GLY A 62 2.65 5.06 -3.45
C GLY A 62 2.30 3.78 -4.20
N GLN A 63 2.59 2.60 -3.64
CA GLN A 63 2.24 1.31 -4.22
C GLN A 63 0.78 0.95 -3.86
N HIS A 64 0.13 0.15 -4.71
CA HIS A 64 -1.26 -0.25 -4.51
C HIS A 64 -1.39 -1.73 -4.16
N LEU A 65 -2.16 -2.02 -3.13
CA LEU A 65 -2.51 -3.37 -2.73
C LEU A 65 -3.99 -3.58 -3.03
N VAL A 66 -4.29 -4.55 -3.90
CA VAL A 66 -5.66 -4.92 -4.24
C VAL A 66 -6.02 -6.20 -3.49
N HIS A 67 -7.04 -6.14 -2.64
CA HIS A 67 -7.54 -7.30 -1.92
C HIS A 67 -9.08 -7.33 -2.00
N GLN A 68 -9.64 -8.44 -2.51
CA GLN A 68 -11.09 -8.65 -2.62
C GLN A 68 -11.85 -7.48 -3.28
N GLY A 69 -11.26 -6.87 -4.32
CA GLY A 69 -11.87 -5.73 -5.03
C GLY A 69 -11.66 -4.36 -4.37
N ILE A 70 -11.05 -4.30 -3.19
CA ILE A 70 -10.68 -3.05 -2.53
C ILE A 70 -9.23 -2.73 -2.87
N THR A 71 -8.97 -1.48 -3.25
CA THR A 71 -7.62 -0.99 -3.52
C THR A 71 -7.13 -0.11 -2.37
N TYR A 72 -5.97 -0.46 -1.82
CA TYR A 72 -5.29 0.25 -0.74
C TYR A 72 -4.03 0.90 -1.27
N GLU A 73 -3.89 2.21 -1.14
CA GLU A 73 -2.64 2.91 -1.46
C GLU A 73 -1.75 2.97 -0.21
N ILE A 74 -0.49 2.54 -0.35
CA ILE A 74 0.51 2.59 0.72
C ILE A 74 0.97 4.04 0.89
N ILE A 75 0.68 4.63 2.04
CA ILE A 75 1.12 5.97 2.41
C ILE A 75 2.54 5.91 2.98
N ALA A 76 2.77 5.00 3.93
CA ALA A 76 4.04 4.92 4.63
C ALA A 76 4.38 3.46 5.01
N PRO A 77 5.53 2.94 4.57
CA PRO A 77 6.09 1.69 5.07
C PRO A 77 6.92 1.92 6.34
N LEU A 78 6.45 1.41 7.48
CA LEU A 78 7.09 1.51 8.78
C LEU A 78 7.73 0.17 9.17
N PRO A 79 9.06 0.04 9.10
CA PRO A 79 9.74 -1.19 9.52
C PRO A 79 9.74 -1.30 11.05
N THR A 80 9.52 -2.51 11.56
CA THR A 80 9.78 -2.81 12.97
C THR A 80 11.28 -2.71 13.26
N ASN A 81 11.65 -2.42 14.51
CA ASN A 81 13.05 -2.20 14.93
C ASN A 81 13.98 -3.39 14.56
N GLN A 82 13.46 -4.61 14.56
CA GLN A 82 14.20 -5.81 14.15
C GLN A 82 14.13 -6.13 12.64
N ARG A 83 13.41 -5.32 11.84
CA ARG A 83 13.16 -5.54 10.40
C ARG A 83 12.62 -6.93 10.06
N ASP A 84 11.88 -7.57 10.97
CA ASP A 84 11.16 -8.82 10.66
C ASP A 84 9.83 -8.54 9.97
N MET A 85 9.18 -7.46 10.37
CA MET A 85 7.86 -7.05 9.91
C MET A 85 7.88 -5.62 9.39
N LEU A 86 7.01 -5.37 8.41
CA LEU A 86 6.75 -4.07 7.85
C LEU A 86 5.27 -3.75 8.05
N LYS A 87 5.01 -2.70 8.82
CA LYS A 87 3.67 -2.15 9.01
C LYS A 87 3.45 -1.10 7.94
N LEU A 88 2.41 -1.28 7.13
CA LEU A 88 2.04 -0.36 6.07
C LEU A 88 0.84 0.44 6.50
N MET A 89 1.01 1.76 6.57
CA MET A 89 -0.12 2.67 6.72
C MET A 89 -0.72 2.87 5.33
N CYS A 90 -1.97 2.47 5.16
CA CYS A 90 -2.66 2.50 3.89
C CYS A 90 -3.94 3.33 3.96
N LYS A 91 -4.31 3.95 2.84
CA LYS A 91 -5.65 4.52 2.65
C LYS A 91 -6.41 3.73 1.60
N THR A 92 -7.72 3.66 1.75
CA THR A 92 -8.58 3.05 0.75
C THR A 92 -8.82 4.04 -0.38
N VAL A 93 -8.52 3.66 -1.61
CA VAL A 93 -8.81 4.46 -2.81
C VAL A 93 -9.96 3.82 -3.58
N LYS A 94 -11.00 4.60 -3.88
CA LYS A 94 -12.07 4.15 -4.78
C LYS A 94 -11.55 4.24 -6.22
N PRO A 95 -11.72 3.20 -7.06
CA PRO A 95 -11.52 3.37 -8.49
C PRO A 95 -12.53 4.42 -8.97
N SER A 96 -12.02 5.48 -9.58
CA SER A 96 -12.83 6.52 -10.23
C SER A 96 -13.32 6.03 -11.59
#